data_AF-A0A392ML94-F1
#
_entry.id   AF-A0A392ML94-F1
#
_cell.length_a   1.000
_cell.length_b   1.000
_cell.length_c   1.000
_cell.angle_alpha   90.00
_cell.angle_beta   90.00
_cell.angle_gamma   90.00
#
_symmetry.space_group_name_H-M   'P 1'
#
loop_
_entity.id
_entity.type
_entity.pdbx_description
1 polymer ?
#
loop_
_entity_poly.entity_id
_entity_poly.type
_entity_poly.pdbx_seq_one_letter_code
_entity_poly.pdbx_strand_id
1 'polypeptide(L)'
;MNGLSPEATTFINALQLQIPHLRPTEYKRSRLPRNRRTVNRAYGGVLSGGAVRERIIRAFLVEEQKIVKKVLKIQKTKEKQALKG
;
A
#
# COMPACT_ATOMS: atom_id res chain seq x y z
N MET A 1 7.97 4.27 12.98
CA MET A 1 6.91 3.44 12.40
C MET A 1 5.75 3.47 13.37
N ASN A 2 4.80 4.38 13.17
CA ASN A 2 3.76 4.63 14.15
C ASN A 2 2.68 3.57 13.95
N GLY A 3 2.73 2.50 14.75
CA GLY A 3 1.64 1.55 14.88
C GLY A 3 0.43 2.30 15.42
N LEU A 4 -0.64 2.34 14.65
CA LEU A 4 -1.93 2.85 15.09
C LEU A 4 -2.34 2.14 16.39
N SER A 5 -2.96 2.88 17.31
CA SER A 5 -3.44 2.28 18.56
C SER A 5 -4.41 1.12 18.28
N PRO A 6 -4.51 0.13 19.17
CA PRO A 6 -5.46 -0.97 19.03
C PRO A 6 -6.91 -0.50 18.84
N GLU A 7 -7.31 0.61 19.47
CA GLU A 7 -8.62 1.23 19.25
C GLU A 7 -8.78 1.80 17.84
N ALA A 8 -7.79 2.54 17.33
CA ALA A 8 -7.85 3.10 15.99
C ALA A 8 -7.92 1.99 14.91
N THR A 9 -7.18 0.90 15.11
CA THR A 9 -7.23 -0.29 14.24
C THR A 9 -8.61 -0.95 14.25
N THR A 10 -9.22 -1.04 15.42
CA THR A 10 -10.58 -1.58 15.62
C THR A 10 -11.63 -0.75 14.89
N PHE A 11 -11.55 0.57 15.02
CA PHE A 11 -12.46 1.52 14.39
C PHE A 11 -12.36 1.47 12.86
N ILE A 12 -11.13 1.41 12.32
CA ILE A 12 -10.88 1.31 10.86
C ILE A 12 -11.38 -0.02 10.29
N ASN A 13 -11.17 -1.14 10.99
CA ASN A 13 -11.66 -2.45 10.55
C ASN A 13 -13.18 -2.50 10.43
N ALA A 14 -13.90 -1.97 11.43
CA ALA A 14 -15.35 -2.02 11.49
C ALA A 14 -16.04 -1.09 10.47
N LEU A 15 -15.64 0.18 10.42
CA LEU A 15 -16.35 1.19 9.62
C LEU A 15 -15.90 1.27 8.16
N GLN A 16 -14.61 1.01 7.91
CA GLN A 16 -14.00 1.34 6.62
C GLN A 16 -13.62 0.10 5.81
N LEU A 17 -13.49 -1.05 6.46
CA LEU A 17 -13.05 -2.31 5.84
C LEU A 17 -14.15 -3.36 5.74
N GLN A 18 -15.35 -3.09 6.29
CA GLN A 18 -16.48 -4.01 6.24
C GLN A 18 -16.14 -5.39 6.85
N ILE A 19 -15.24 -5.39 7.84
CA ILE A 19 -14.85 -6.57 8.61
C ILE A 19 -15.32 -6.37 10.06
N PRO A 20 -16.14 -7.27 10.62
CA PRO A 20 -16.72 -7.08 11.94
C PRO A 20 -15.65 -7.15 13.02
N HIS A 21 -15.65 -6.24 13.99
CA HIS A 21 -14.77 -6.35 15.16
C HIS A 21 -15.33 -7.39 16.14
N LEU A 22 -14.65 -8.53 16.23
CA LEU A 22 -15.05 -9.70 17.03
C LEU A 22 -13.87 -10.22 17.84
N ARG A 23 -14.13 -11.08 18.83
CA ARG A 23 -13.05 -11.76 19.55
C ARG A 23 -12.30 -12.71 18.61
N PRO A 24 -10.99 -12.96 18.80
CA PRO A 24 -10.22 -13.86 17.93
C PRO A 24 -10.85 -15.26 17.75
N THR A 25 -11.52 -15.78 18.78
CA THR A 25 -12.25 -17.05 18.76
C THR A 25 -13.47 -17.06 17.85
N GLU A 26 -14.05 -15.91 17.52
CA GLU A 26 -15.22 -15.76 16.66
C GLU A 26 -14.83 -15.65 15.18
N TYR A 27 -13.60 -15.22 14.89
CA TYR A 27 -13.00 -15.23 13.55
C TYR A 27 -12.66 -16.64 13.03
N LYS A 28 -12.84 -17.69 13.84
CA LYS A 28 -12.62 -19.08 13.44
C LYS A 28 -13.48 -19.45 12.22
N ARG A 29 -12.90 -20.27 11.32
CA ARG A 29 -13.53 -20.65 10.05
C ARG A 29 -14.88 -21.38 10.21
N SER A 30 -15.10 -22.06 11.33
CA SER A 30 -16.37 -22.71 11.66
C SER A 30 -17.50 -21.74 12.04
N ARG A 31 -17.16 -20.51 12.44
CA ARG A 31 -18.13 -19.51 12.90
C ARG A 31 -18.33 -18.35 11.93
N LEU A 32 -17.30 -18.00 11.17
CA LEU A 32 -17.36 -16.88 10.23
C LEU A 32 -16.81 -17.29 8.85
N PRO A 33 -17.60 -17.14 7.76
CA PRO A 33 -17.16 -17.45 6.42
C PRO A 33 -16.05 -16.51 5.94
N ARG A 34 -15.33 -16.89 4.88
CA ARG A 34 -14.16 -16.12 4.39
C ARG A 34 -14.54 -14.72 3.91
N ASN A 35 -15.63 -14.58 3.16
CA ASN A 35 -16.11 -13.30 2.62
C ASN A 35 -16.41 -12.25 3.70
N ARG A 36 -16.73 -12.66 4.94
CA ARG A 36 -16.94 -11.75 6.08
C ARG A 36 -15.66 -11.40 6.84
N ARG A 37 -14.53 -12.01 6.50
CA ARG A 37 -13.22 -11.81 7.16
C ARG A 37 -12.19 -11.12 6.28
N THR A 38 -12.49 -10.94 4.99
CA THR A 38 -11.52 -10.47 4.01
C THR A 38 -12.21 -9.56 3.01
N VAL A 39 -11.49 -8.57 2.48
CA VAL A 39 -11.91 -7.81 1.32
C VAL A 39 -11.09 -8.23 0.11
N ASN A 40 -11.72 -8.37 -1.05
CA ASN A 40 -11.05 -8.79 -2.28
C ASN A 40 -10.29 -7.61 -2.93
N ARG A 41 -9.15 -7.24 -2.34
CA ARG A 41 -8.19 -6.26 -2.87
C ARG A 41 -6.81 -6.43 -2.21
N ALA A 42 -5.79 -5.77 -2.76
CA ALA A 42 -4.46 -5.69 -2.12
C ALA A 42 -4.56 -5.10 -0.70
N TYR A 43 -3.90 -5.76 0.27
CA TYR A 43 -3.96 -5.43 1.70
C TYR A 43 -5.39 -5.37 2.28
N GLY A 44 -6.32 -6.13 1.70
CA GLY A 44 -7.70 -6.24 2.16
C GLY A 44 -7.80 -6.65 3.63
N GLY A 45 -8.56 -5.90 4.41
CA GLY A 45 -8.75 -6.14 5.84
C GLY A 45 -7.60 -5.71 6.75
N VAL A 46 -6.58 -5.04 6.20
CA VAL A 46 -5.46 -4.49 6.97
C VAL A 46 -5.36 -2.98 6.77
N LEU A 47 -5.48 -2.51 5.52
CA LEU A 47 -5.37 -1.10 5.18
C LEU A 47 -6.66 -0.57 4.56
N SER A 48 -7.03 0.66 4.91
CA SER A 48 -8.15 1.39 4.28
C SER A 48 -7.93 1.55 2.77
N GLY A 49 -9.01 1.68 2.00
CA GLY A 49 -8.92 1.89 0.56
C GLY A 49 -8.07 3.11 0.18
N GLY A 50 -8.19 4.19 0.95
CA GLY A 50 -7.37 5.40 0.78
C GLY A 50 -5.88 5.14 1.00
N ALA A 51 -5.52 4.43 2.07
CA ALA A 51 -4.12 4.10 2.35
C ALA A 51 -3.51 3.17 1.29
N VAL A 52 -4.29 2.21 0.77
CA VAL A 52 -3.86 1.34 -0.35
C VAL A 52 -3.62 2.17 -1.61
N ARG A 53 -4.55 3.07 -1.95
CA ARG A 53 -4.40 3.98 -3.10
C ARG A 53 -3.15 4.85 -2.98
N GLU A 54 -2.93 5.45 -1.82
CA GLU A 54 -1.77 6.32 -1.57
C GLU A 54 -0.45 5.53 -1.66
N ARG A 55 -0.42 4.27 -1.19
CA ARG A 55 0.75 3.40 -1.34
C ARG A 55 1.03 3.05 -2.81
N ILE A 56 0.00 2.72 -3.58
CA ILE A 56 0.13 2.39 -5.01
C ILE A 56 0.67 3.60 -5.77
N ILE A 57 0.05 4.77 -5.59
CA ILE A 57 0.46 6.00 -6.28
C ILE A 57 1.89 6.40 -5.89
N ARG A 58 2.24 6.36 -4.60
CA ARG A 58 3.59 6.69 -4.16
C ARG A 58 4.63 5.73 -4.73
N ALA A 59 4.36 4.42 -4.71
CA ALA A 59 5.27 3.43 -5.28
C ALA A 59 5.50 3.67 -6.78
N PHE A 60 4.41 3.90 -7.53
CA PHE A 60 4.48 4.20 -8.96
C PHE A 60 5.34 5.46 -9.23
N LEU A 61 5.02 6.59 -8.60
CA LEU A 61 5.73 7.84 -8.83
C LEU A 61 7.22 7.76 -8.47
N VAL A 62 7.56 7.03 -7.40
CA VAL A 62 8.97 6.82 -7.01
C VAL A 62 9.72 6.01 -8.06
N GLU A 63 9.13 4.96 -8.62
CA GLU A 63 9.75 4.19 -9.69
C GLU A 63 9.89 5.00 -10.98
N GLU A 64 8.86 5.74 -11.37
CA GLU A 64 8.91 6.65 -12.54
C GLU A 64 10.03 7.69 -12.39
N GLN A 65 10.14 8.32 -11.22
CA GLN A 65 11.21 9.27 -10.94
C GLN A 65 12.61 8.62 -10.99
N LYS A 66 12.78 7.36 -10.58
CA LYS A 66 14.06 6.64 -10.69
C LYS A 66 14.45 6.47 -12.16
N ILE A 67 13.49 6.14 -13.04
CA ILE A 67 13.72 6.00 -14.47
C ILE A 67 14.14 7.34 -15.08
N VAL A 68 13.38 8.41 -14.82
CA VAL A 68 13.70 9.76 -15.32
C VAL A 68 15.10 10.20 -14.88
N LYS A 69 15.46 10.00 -13.61
CA LYS A 69 16.80 10.33 -13.09
C LYS A 69 17.91 9.56 -13.81
N LYS A 70 17.69 8.26 -14.10
CA LYS A 70 18.65 7.44 -14.86
C LYS A 70 18.83 7.95 -16.29
N VAL A 71 17.73 8.25 -16.98
CA VAL A 71 17.77 8.76 -18.37
C VAL A 71 18.50 10.10 -18.44
N LEU A 72 18.16 11.04 -17.56
CA LEU A 72 18.82 12.35 -17.51
C LEU A 72 20.32 12.24 -17.20
N LYS A 73 20.72 11.29 -16.36
CA LYS A 73 22.14 11.03 -16.07
C LYS A 73 22.87 10.55 -17.33
N ILE A 74 22.27 9.61 -18.08
CA ILE A 74 22.85 9.06 -19.31
C ILE A 74 23.01 10.14 -20.39
N GLN A 75 21.99 10.99 -20.57
CA GLN A 75 22.04 12.09 -21.54
C GLN A 75 23.18 13.06 -21.23
N LYS A 76 23.28 13.53 -19.98
CA LYS A 76 24.37 14.43 -19.55
C LYS A 76 25.76 13.83 -19.74
N THR A 77 25.93 12.53 -19.50
CA THR A 77 27.21 11.85 -19.76
C THR A 77 27.55 11.78 -21.24
N LYS A 78 26.56 11.54 -22.11
CA LYS A 78 26.76 11.50 -23.57
C LYS A 78 27.13 12.89 -24.11
N GLU A 79 26.45 13.94 -23.68
CA GLU A 79 26.76 15.33 -24.07
C GLU A 79 28.17 15.75 -23.68
N LYS A 80 28.61 15.43 -22.45
CA LYS A 80 29.99 15.71 -22.00
C LYS A 80 31.05 14.93 -22.77
N GLN A 81 30.73 13.72 -23.23
CA GLN A 81 31.64 12.93 -24.08
C GLN A 81 31.75 13.55 -25.48
N ALA A 82 30.62 14.00 -26.04
CA ALA A 82 30.59 14.67 -27.34
C ALA A 82 31.34 16.02 -27.35
N LEU A 83 31.38 16.74 -26.21
CA LEU A 83 32.12 18.00 -26.08
C LEU A 83 33.63 17.80 -25.84
N LYS A 84 34.07 16.56 -25.55
CA LYS A 84 35.47 16.23 -25.27
C LYS A 84 36.21 15.60 -26.46
N GLY A 85 35.50 15.27 -27.53
CA GLY A 85 36.07 14.83 -28.82
C GLY A 85 36.02 15.97 -29.82
#